data_AF-A0A2A7BGT0-F1
#
_entry.id   AF-A0A2A7BGT0-F1
#
_cell.length_a   1.000
_cell.length_b   1.000
_cell.length_c   1.000
_cell.angle_alpha   90.00
_cell.angle_beta   90.00
_cell.angle_gamma   90.00
#
_symmetry.space_group_name_H-M   'P 1'
#
loop_
_entity.id
_entity.type
_entity.pdbx_description
1 polymer ?
#
loop_
_entity_poly.entity_id
_entity_poly.type
_entity_poly.pdbx_seq_one_letter_code
_entity_poly.pdbx_strand_id
1 'polypeptide(L)'
;MLYCTYEQYQKVGGTLDEAAFTPLCFRASKLIDRATFGRAEAHTKGCADCAEALAMACASIVQSLERAEAARAATGYAPGVTSVNNDGFAVTFSDGALAEKQAAEAHSILSGCLGHDPHGLLYRGCF
;
A
#
# COMPACT_ATOMS: atom_id res chain seq x y z
N MET A 1 10.92 -1.45 9.36
CA MET A 1 11.71 -2.08 8.26
C MET A 1 11.21 -1.60 6.89
N LEU A 2 12.02 -1.65 5.82
CA LEU A 2 11.50 -1.63 4.44
C LEU A 2 11.35 -3.08 3.97
N TYR A 3 10.17 -3.45 3.47
CA TYR A 3 9.89 -4.83 3.06
C TYR A 3 10.29 -5.14 1.61
N CYS A 4 10.58 -4.12 0.80
CA CYS A 4 10.99 -4.28 -0.60
C CYS A 4 12.18 -3.36 -0.92
N THR A 5 13.16 -3.88 -1.65
CA THR A 5 14.24 -3.08 -2.23
C THR A 5 13.83 -2.54 -3.60
N TYR A 6 14.53 -1.52 -4.09
CA TYR A 6 14.27 -0.97 -5.42
C TYR A 6 14.47 -2.01 -6.54
N GLU A 7 15.50 -2.86 -6.42
CA GLU A 7 15.73 -3.96 -7.38
C GLU A 7 14.57 -4.97 -7.41
N GLN A 8 13.99 -5.30 -6.27
CA GLN A 8 12.82 -6.20 -6.19
C GLN A 8 11.59 -5.56 -6.83
N TYR A 9 11.39 -4.25 -6.62
CA TYR A 9 10.33 -3.49 -7.26
C TYR A 9 10.48 -3.46 -8.79
N GLN A 10 11.71 -3.27 -9.30
CA GLN A 10 11.96 -3.33 -10.74
C GLN A 10 11.66 -4.71 -11.35
N LYS A 11 12.00 -5.79 -10.64
CA LYS A 11 11.74 -7.16 -11.11
C LYS A 11 10.25 -7.47 -11.32
N VAL A 12 9.36 -6.80 -10.58
CA VAL A 12 7.90 -6.93 -10.73
C VAL A 12 7.31 -5.92 -11.71
N GLY A 13 8.14 -5.24 -12.52
CA GLY A 13 7.72 -4.29 -13.53
C GLY A 13 7.55 -2.85 -13.03
N GLY A 14 8.18 -2.49 -11.91
CA GLY A 14 8.19 -1.12 -11.40
C GLY A 14 8.83 -0.12 -12.36
N THR A 15 8.16 1.03 -12.56
CA THR A 15 8.54 2.06 -13.55
C THR A 15 9.05 3.36 -12.94
N LEU A 16 8.86 3.55 -11.63
CA LEU A 16 9.32 4.73 -10.92
C LEU A 16 10.85 4.79 -10.83
N ASP A 17 11.37 6.02 -10.78
CA ASP A 17 12.74 6.25 -10.34
C ASP A 17 12.91 5.96 -8.84
N GLU A 18 14.16 5.73 -8.42
CA GLU A 18 14.45 5.36 -7.03
C GLU A 18 14.06 6.44 -6.00
N ALA A 19 14.13 7.72 -6.40
CA ALA A 19 13.79 8.84 -5.53
C ALA A 19 12.28 8.93 -5.29
N ALA A 20 11.45 8.66 -6.32
CA ALA A 20 10.00 8.55 -6.20
C ALA A 20 9.56 7.24 -5.51
N PHE A 21 10.28 6.15 -5.73
CA PHE A 21 10.02 4.86 -5.10
C PHE A 21 10.18 4.90 -3.58
N THR A 22 11.27 5.49 -3.08
CA THR A 22 11.63 5.48 -1.65
C THR A 22 10.49 5.92 -0.71
N PRO A 23 9.84 7.08 -0.90
CA PRO A 23 8.74 7.51 -0.03
C PRO A 23 7.50 6.61 -0.15
N LEU A 24 7.21 6.07 -1.34
CA LEU A 24 6.10 5.14 -1.53
C LEU A 24 6.36 3.79 -0.87
N CYS A 25 7.58 3.26 -0.95
CA CYS A 25 7.99 2.03 -0.29
C CYS A 25 7.90 2.16 1.24
N PHE A 26 8.26 3.32 1.78
CA PHE A 26 8.08 3.59 3.20
C PHE A 26 6.60 3.56 3.60
N ARG A 27 5.73 4.22 2.82
CA ARG A 27 4.27 4.19 3.07
C ARG A 27 3.68 2.79 2.95
N ALA A 28 4.05 2.05 1.91
CA ALA A 28 3.65 0.66 1.71
C ALA A 28 4.08 -0.21 2.90
N SER A 29 5.32 -0.06 3.37
CA SER A 29 5.83 -0.80 4.53
C SER A 29 5.03 -0.49 5.80
N LYS A 30 4.61 0.77 6.01
CA LYS A 30 3.74 1.13 7.13
C LYS A 30 2.34 0.54 7.05
N LEU A 31 1.78 0.39 5.85
CA LEU A 31 0.50 -0.28 5.65
C LEU A 31 0.60 -1.78 5.99
N ILE A 32 1.70 -2.42 5.62
CA ILE A 32 2.00 -3.81 5.99
C ILE A 32 2.17 -3.95 7.50
N ASP A 33 2.92 -3.05 8.14
CA ASP A 33 3.09 -3.04 9.59
C ASP A 33 1.73 -2.89 10.31
N ARG A 34 0.86 -2.01 9.81
CA ARG A 34 -0.50 -1.83 10.35
C ARG A 34 -1.33 -3.11 10.19
N ALA A 35 -1.33 -3.73 9.02
CA ALA A 35 -2.12 -4.94 8.75
C ALA A 35 -1.64 -6.17 9.54
N THR A 36 -0.34 -6.24 9.83
CA THR A 36 0.29 -7.35 10.56
C THR A 36 0.49 -7.08 12.04
N PHE A 37 0.12 -5.89 12.53
CA PHE A 37 0.40 -5.39 13.88
C PHE A 37 1.90 -5.47 14.23
N GLY A 38 2.76 -5.15 13.27
CA GLY A 38 4.22 -5.15 13.42
C GLY A 38 4.88 -6.53 13.50
N ARG A 39 4.12 -7.62 13.31
CA ARG A 39 4.64 -9.00 13.40
C ARG A 39 5.49 -9.40 12.19
N ALA A 40 5.26 -8.75 11.04
CA ALA A 40 5.96 -9.06 9.79
C ALA A 40 7.50 -8.92 9.92
N GLU A 41 8.00 -7.88 10.58
CA GLU A 41 9.45 -7.62 10.69
C GLU A 41 10.21 -8.74 11.42
N ALA A 42 9.64 -9.31 12.47
CA ALA A 42 10.27 -10.41 13.19
C ALA A 42 10.24 -11.71 12.37
N HIS A 43 9.17 -11.93 11.61
CA HIS A 43 8.94 -13.16 10.87
C HIS A 43 9.76 -13.28 9.59
N THR A 44 10.08 -12.18 8.91
CA THR A 44 10.94 -12.18 7.71
C THR A 44 12.34 -12.73 8.00
N LYS A 45 12.81 -12.66 9.24
CA LYS A 45 14.11 -13.23 9.66
C LYS A 45 14.09 -14.77 9.77
N GLY A 46 12.92 -15.36 9.96
CA GLY A 46 12.75 -16.80 10.21
C GLY A 46 12.15 -17.59 9.04
N CYS A 47 11.58 -16.92 8.03
CA CYS A 47 10.96 -17.57 6.87
C CYS A 47 11.25 -16.78 5.58
N ALA A 48 12.06 -17.37 4.70
CA ALA A 48 12.45 -16.76 3.42
C ALA A 48 11.25 -16.60 2.49
N ASP A 49 10.34 -17.57 2.44
CA ASP A 49 9.14 -17.52 1.61
C ASP A 49 8.21 -16.37 2.03
N CYS A 50 8.05 -16.15 3.34
CA CYS A 50 7.32 -14.99 3.86
C CYS A 50 8.01 -13.67 3.52
N ALA A 51 9.34 -13.62 3.56
CA ALA A 51 10.08 -12.42 3.19
C ALA A 51 9.88 -12.09 1.71
N GLU A 52 9.89 -13.09 0.83
CA GLU A 52 9.61 -12.92 -0.59
C GLU A 52 8.16 -12.50 -0.83
N ALA A 53 7.19 -13.15 -0.20
CA ALA A 53 5.78 -12.79 -0.30
C ALA A 53 5.50 -11.36 0.19
N LEU A 54 6.14 -10.93 1.28
CA LEU A 54 6.04 -9.56 1.80
C LEU A 54 6.72 -8.53 0.88
N ALA A 55 7.84 -8.88 0.25
CA ALA A 55 8.48 -8.03 -0.75
C ALA A 55 7.58 -7.85 -1.99
N MET A 56 7.00 -8.93 -2.50
CA MET A 56 6.03 -8.90 -3.60
C MET A 56 4.79 -8.07 -3.25
N ALA A 57 4.24 -8.24 -2.04
CA ALA A 57 3.11 -7.45 -1.56
C ALA A 57 3.47 -5.97 -1.47
N CYS A 58 4.62 -5.64 -0.89
CA CYS A 58 5.09 -4.27 -0.75
C CYS A 58 5.25 -3.60 -2.13
N ALA A 59 5.89 -4.28 -3.09
CA ALA A 59 6.04 -3.76 -4.44
C ALA A 59 4.68 -3.51 -5.15
N SER A 60 3.72 -4.42 -4.96
CA SER A 60 2.37 -4.29 -5.51
C SER A 60 1.59 -3.12 -4.88
N ILE A 61 1.75 -2.90 -3.57
CA ILE A 61 1.18 -1.74 -2.87
C ILE A 61 1.81 -0.44 -3.38
N VAL A 62 3.12 -0.41 -3.64
CA VAL A 62 3.78 0.77 -4.24
C VAL A 62 3.17 1.11 -5.60
N GLN A 63 2.94 0.12 -6.48
CA GLN A 63 2.29 0.35 -7.77
C GLN A 63 0.85 0.87 -7.63
N SER A 64 0.11 0.40 -6.62
CA SER A 64 -1.22 0.92 -6.30
C SER A 64 -1.16 2.39 -5.87
N LEU A 65 -0.24 2.73 -4.98
CA LEU A 65 -0.06 4.11 -4.50
C LEU A 65 0.38 5.04 -5.64
N GLU A 66 1.27 4.59 -6.51
CA GLU A 66 1.68 5.29 -7.73
C GLU A 66 0.49 5.61 -8.62
N ARG A 67 -0.37 4.62 -8.91
CA ARG A 67 -1.59 4.83 -9.72
C ARG A 67 -2.54 5.84 -9.07
N ALA A 68 -2.68 5.80 -7.74
CA ALA A 68 -3.50 6.75 -7.01
C ALA A 68 -2.94 8.19 -7.08
N GLU A 69 -1.61 8.35 -7.03
CA GLU A 69 -0.95 9.64 -7.18
C GLU A 69 -1.00 10.17 -8.62
N ALA A 70 -0.83 9.29 -9.62
CA ALA A 70 -1.00 9.65 -11.03
C ALA A 70 -2.42 10.12 -11.34
N ALA A 71 -3.45 9.45 -10.79
CA ALA A 71 -4.84 9.87 -10.92
C ALA A 71 -5.11 11.24 -10.28
N ARG A 72 -4.45 11.53 -9.15
CA ARG A 72 -4.49 12.84 -8.49
C ARG A 72 -3.89 13.94 -9.36
N ALA A 73 -2.72 13.67 -9.93
CA ALA A 73 -2.01 14.61 -10.79
C ALA A 73 -2.81 14.91 -12.08
N ALA A 74 -3.44 13.90 -12.68
CA ALA A 74 -4.20 14.06 -13.92
C ALA A 74 -5.52 14.83 -13.74
N THR A 75 -6.18 14.72 -12.58
CA THR A 75 -7.48 15.35 -12.32
C THR A 75 -7.36 16.73 -11.66
N GLY A 76 -6.16 17.11 -11.17
CA GLY A 76 -5.93 18.37 -10.45
C GLY A 76 -6.59 18.45 -9.08
N TYR A 77 -7.36 17.43 -8.69
CA TYR A 77 -8.06 17.32 -7.42
C TYR A 77 -7.40 16.25 -6.55
N ALA A 78 -7.47 16.44 -5.23
CA ALA A 78 -7.12 15.36 -4.31
C ALA A 78 -8.00 14.13 -4.60
N PRO A 79 -7.49 12.90 -4.44
CA PRO A 79 -8.32 11.72 -4.58
C PRO A 79 -9.44 11.84 -3.53
N GLY A 80 -10.66 11.40 -3.84
CA GLY A 80 -11.80 11.49 -2.92
C GLY A 80 -12.63 12.77 -3.02
N VAL A 81 -12.33 13.64 -3.99
CA VAL A 81 -13.23 14.73 -4.38
C VAL A 81 -14.37 14.12 -5.20
N THR A 82 -15.59 14.21 -4.67
CA THR A 82 -16.77 13.53 -5.22
C THR A 82 -17.71 14.46 -5.97
N SER A 83 -17.69 15.76 -5.70
CA SER A 83 -18.44 16.76 -6.48
C SER A 83 -17.88 18.16 -6.30
N VAL A 84 -18.16 19.02 -7.27
CA VAL A 84 -17.93 20.47 -7.22
C VAL A 84 -19.26 21.16 -7.51
N ASN A 85 -19.73 22.01 -6.61
CA ASN A 85 -20.93 22.82 -6.81
C ASN A 85 -20.54 24.24 -7.24
N ASN A 86 -21.32 24.82 -8.17
CA ASN A 86 -21.00 26.06 -8.89
C ASN A 86 -21.42 27.37 -8.17
N ASP A 87 -21.96 27.30 -6.95
CA ASP A 87 -22.58 28.47 -6.26
C ASP A 87 -21.99 28.77 -4.87
N GLY A 88 -20.67 28.64 -4.73
CA GLY A 88 -19.96 28.92 -3.48
C GLY A 88 -18.99 27.80 -3.14
N PHE A 89 -17.71 28.13 -3.13
CA PHE A 89 -16.60 27.18 -3.06
C PHE A 89 -16.62 26.37 -1.75
N ALA A 90 -17.20 25.17 -1.79
CA ALA A 90 -17.14 24.17 -0.73
C ALA A 90 -16.55 22.88 -1.30
N VAL A 91 -15.39 22.46 -0.79
CA VAL A 91 -14.75 21.20 -1.15
C VAL A 91 -14.97 20.21 -0.01
N THR A 92 -15.73 19.15 -0.26
CA THR A 92 -15.90 18.05 0.70
C THR A 92 -14.75 17.07 0.54
N PHE A 93 -13.82 17.05 1.50
CA PHE A 93 -12.71 16.10 1.53
C PHE A 93 -13.11 14.86 2.31
N SER A 94 -13.14 13.70 1.65
CA SER A 94 -13.24 12.40 2.31
C SER A 94 -11.86 11.83 2.65
N ASP A 95 -10.92 12.65 3.14
CA ASP A 95 -9.51 12.26 3.30
C ASP A 95 -9.34 11.01 4.20
N GLY A 96 -10.13 10.94 5.28
CA GLY A 96 -10.23 9.74 6.13
C GLY A 96 -10.78 8.50 5.39
N ALA A 97 -11.79 8.68 4.54
CA ALA A 97 -12.34 7.58 3.73
C ALA A 97 -11.33 7.10 2.68
N LEU A 98 -10.42 7.97 2.23
CA LEU A 98 -9.42 7.59 1.25
C LEU A 98 -8.26 6.82 1.89
N ALA A 99 -7.80 7.25 3.07
CA ALA A 99 -6.82 6.54 3.85
C ALA A 99 -7.33 5.13 4.23
N GLU A 100 -8.61 5.01 4.60
CA GLU A 100 -9.26 3.73 4.87
C GLU A 100 -9.33 2.85 3.61
N LYS A 101 -9.70 3.41 2.46
CA LYS A 101 -9.69 2.69 1.17
C LYS A 101 -8.30 2.19 0.80
N GLN A 102 -7.27 3.02 0.94
CA GLN A 102 -5.88 2.62 0.70
C GLN A 102 -5.43 1.51 1.65
N ALA A 103 -5.82 1.58 2.93
CA ALA A 103 -5.53 0.53 3.90
C ALA A 103 -6.25 -0.79 3.56
N ALA A 104 -7.51 -0.74 3.14
CA ALA A 104 -8.27 -1.91 2.72
C ALA A 104 -7.72 -2.56 1.44
N GLU A 105 -7.32 -1.74 0.46
CA GLU A 105 -6.69 -2.22 -0.77
C GLU A 105 -5.33 -2.87 -0.47
N ALA A 106 -4.50 -2.21 0.35
CA ALA A 106 -3.23 -2.77 0.77
C ALA A 106 -3.39 -4.09 1.54
N HIS A 107 -4.40 -4.20 2.41
CA HIS A 107 -4.74 -5.45 3.08
C HIS A 107 -5.17 -6.53 2.08
N SER A 108 -5.94 -6.19 1.05
CA SER A 108 -6.38 -7.12 0.01
C SER A 108 -5.20 -7.65 -0.81
N ILE A 109 -4.28 -6.77 -1.21
CA ILE A 109 -3.04 -7.14 -1.91
C ILE A 109 -2.18 -8.06 -1.02
N LEU A 110 -1.98 -7.67 0.24
CA LEU A 110 -1.20 -8.44 1.21
C LEU A 110 -1.81 -9.83 1.43
N SER A 111 -3.12 -9.92 1.57
CA SER A 111 -3.85 -11.20 1.68
C SER A 111 -3.70 -12.07 0.44
N GLY A 112 -3.71 -11.47 -0.76
CA GLY A 112 -3.49 -12.19 -2.00
C GLY A 112 -2.08 -12.79 -2.09
N CYS A 113 -1.05 -12.01 -1.69
CA CYS A 113 0.34 -12.45 -1.72
C CYS A 113 0.65 -13.50 -0.64
N LEU A 114 0.06 -13.40 0.55
CA LEU A 114 0.25 -14.37 1.63
C LEU A 114 -0.60 -15.64 1.47
N GLY A 115 -1.61 -15.62 0.60
CA GLY A 115 -2.45 -16.77 0.28
C GLY A 115 -3.14 -17.36 1.51
N HIS A 116 -2.81 -18.61 1.85
CA HIS A 116 -3.38 -19.29 3.03
C HIS A 116 -2.93 -18.67 4.37
N ASP A 117 -1.90 -17.82 4.35
CA ASP A 117 -1.25 -17.22 5.53
C ASP A 117 -0.92 -18.28 6.60
N PRO A 118 -0.05 -19.26 6.28
CA PRO A 118 0.25 -20.39 7.16
C PRO A 118 0.87 -19.97 8.51
N HIS A 119 1.38 -18.75 8.60
CA HIS A 119 2.01 -18.18 9.80
C HIS A 119 1.10 -17.22 10.58
N GLY A 120 -0.14 -16.97 10.13
CA GLY A 120 -1.10 -16.12 10.85
C GLY A 120 -0.65 -14.67 10.99
N LEU A 121 0.08 -14.14 10.00
CA LEU A 121 0.63 -12.78 10.03
C LEU A 121 -0.49 -11.73 9.96
N LEU A 122 -1.53 -12.04 9.19
CA LEU A 122 -2.67 -11.16 9.03
C LEU A 122 -3.52 -11.18 10.29
N TYR A 123 -3.91 -10.00 10.76
CA TYR A 123 -4.95 -9.93 11.77
C TYR A 123 -6.30 -10.25 11.13
N ARG A 124 -6.91 -11.38 11.54
CA ARG A 124 -8.20 -11.88 11.03
C ARG A 124 -9.41 -11.48 11.87
N GLY A 125 -9.30 -10.47 12.76
CA GLY A 125 -10.36 -10.14 13.72
C GLY A 125 -11.73 -9.91 13.05
N CYS A 126 -12.78 -10.42 13.70
CA CYS A 126 -14.17 -10.42 13.22
C CYS A 126 -14.61 -9.04 12.71
N PHE A 127 -15.06 -9.00 11.46
CA PHE A 127 -15.89 -7.93 10.92
C PHE A 127 -17.36 -8.16 11.26
#